data_AF-A0A3A4W0E3-F1
#
_entry.id   AF-A0A3A4W0E3-F1
#
_cell.length_a   1.000
_cell.length_b   1.000
_cell.length_c   1.000
_cell.angle_alpha   90.00
_cell.angle_beta   90.00
_cell.angle_gamma   90.00
#
_symmetry.space_group_name_H-M   'P 1'
#
loop_
_entity.id
_entity.type
_entity.pdbx_description
1 polymer ?
#
loop_
_entity_poly.entity_id
_entity_poly.type
_entity_poly.pdbx_seq_one_letter_code
_entity_poly.pdbx_strand_id
1 'polypeptide(L)' 'MSPTRLREIYALAQSRGINPYRYEELPELIRAIQRAEGNSPCFATFTAIECCEHGCRWRAECLMLAGKSPQNIH' A
#
# COMPACT_ATOMS: atom_id res chain seq x y z
N MET A 1 -12.10 -2.68 -0.61
CA MET A 1 -11.73 -1.25 -0.60
C MET A 1 -12.81 -0.47 -1.33
N SER A 2 -13.18 0.74 -0.87
CA SER A 2 -14.21 1.54 -1.54
C SER A 2 -13.65 2.27 -2.78
N PRO A 3 -14.49 2.61 -3.78
CA PRO A 3 -14.07 3.40 -4.94
C PRO A 3 -13.49 4.78 -4.58
N THR A 4 -14.00 5.39 -3.50
CA THR A 4 -13.49 6.66 -2.98
C THR A 4 -12.07 6.53 -2.47
N ARG A 5 -11.77 5.44 -1.74
CA ARG A 5 -10.42 5.22 -1.21
C ARG A 5 -9.38 5.03 -2.31
N LEU A 6 -9.72 4.32 -3.38
CA LEU A 6 -8.82 4.16 -4.53
C LEU A 6 -8.50 5.51 -5.19
N ARG A 7 -9.50 6.39 -5.35
CA ARG A 7 -9.31 7.74 -5.89
C ARG A 7 -8.39 8.60 -5.02
N GLU A 8 -8.52 8.52 -3.69
CA GLU A 8 -7.62 9.22 -2.76
C GLU A 8 -6.17 8.76 -2.93
N ILE A 9 -5.93 7.45 -3.10
CA ILE A 9 -4.59 6.90 -3.31
C ILE A 9 -4.00 7.42 -4.63
N TYR A 10 -4.80 7.48 -5.69
CA TYR A 10 -4.37 7.98 -7.00
C TYR A 10 -4.07 9.48 -6.95
N ALA A 11 -4.86 10.26 -6.21
CA ALA A 11 -4.60 11.68 -6.00
C ALA A 11 -3.30 11.89 -5.19
N LEU A 12 -3.08 11.08 -4.15
CA LEU A 12 -1.85 11.12 -3.36
C LEU A 12 -0.62 10.79 -4.21
N ALA A 13 -0.68 9.74 -5.04
CA ALA A 13 0.40 9.40 -5.97
C ALA A 13 0.76 10.58 -6.88
N GLN A 14 -0.25 11.19 -7.50
CA GLN A 14 -0.06 12.33 -8.40
C GLN A 14 0.56 13.54 -7.67
N SER A 15 0.13 13.82 -6.44
CA SER A 15 0.72 14.89 -5.61
C SER A 15 2.21 14.71 -5.29
N ARG A 16 2.74 13.49 -5.51
CA ARG A 16 4.14 13.11 -5.30
C ARG A 16 4.89 12.89 -6.61
N GLY A 17 4.32 13.31 -7.74
CA GLY A 17 4.92 13.13 -9.06
C GLY A 17 4.91 11.68 -9.56
N ILE A 18 4.12 10.80 -8.95
CA ILE A 18 3.98 9.40 -9.36
C ILE A 18 2.78 9.28 -10.30
N ASN A 19 2.98 8.70 -11.47
CA ASN A 19 1.88 8.35 -12.36
C ASN A 19 1.24 7.02 -11.90
N PRO A 20 0.02 7.03 -11.33
CA PRO A 20 -0.60 5.82 -10.78
C PRO A 20 -0.97 4.79 -11.85
N TYR A 21 -1.16 5.21 -13.11
CA TYR A 21 -1.52 4.33 -14.22
C TYR A 21 -0.34 3.48 -14.73
N ARG A 22 0.88 3.70 -14.21
CA ARG A 22 2.05 2.86 -14.52
C ARG A 22 2.15 1.61 -13.66
N TYR A 23 1.29 1.45 -12.67
CA TYR A 23 1.31 0.33 -11.73
C TYR A 23 0.10 -0.56 -11.98
N GLU A 24 0.36 -1.84 -12.26
CA GLU A 24 -0.68 -2.85 -12.45
C GLU A 24 -1.34 -3.24 -11.12
N GLU A 25 -0.53 -3.27 -10.05
CA GLU A 25 -0.92 -3.75 -8.74
C GLU A 25 -0.90 -2.62 -7.70
N LEU A 26 -1.98 -2.50 -6.92
CA LEU A 26 -2.12 -1.47 -5.88
C LEU A 26 -0.99 -1.50 -4.83
N PRO A 27 -0.49 -2.67 -4.38
CA PRO A 27 0.66 -2.71 -3.47
C PRO A 27 1.90 -2.02 -4.01
N GLU A 28 2.19 -2.15 -5.30
CA GLU A 28 3.36 -1.52 -5.93
C GLU A 28 3.19 0.01 -6.00
N LEU A 29 1.98 0.48 -6.32
CA LEU A 29 1.66 1.91 -6.28
C LEU A 29 1.89 2.49 -4.87
N ILE A 30 1.38 1.83 -3.83
CA ILE A 30 1.51 2.31 -2.45
C ILE A 30 2.98 2.27 -2.00
N ARG A 31 3.73 1.22 -2.35
CA ARG A 31 5.18 1.14 -2.09
C ARG A 31 5.95 2.26 -2.79
N ALA A 32 5.55 2.64 -4.01
CA ALA A 32 6.13 3.80 -4.70
C ALA A 32 5.85 5.12 -3.94
N ILE A 33 4.62 5.31 -3.43
CA ILE A 33 4.29 6.46 -2.59
C ILE A 33 5.14 6.48 -1.32
N GLN A 34 5.32 5.34 -0.64
CA GLN A 34 6.18 5.23 0.55
C GLN A 34 7.62 5.66 0.25
N ARG A 35 8.20 5.20 -0.87
CA ARG A 35 9.55 5.62 -1.29
C ARG A 35 9.63 7.13 -1.53
N ALA A 36 8.63 7.71 -2.18
CA ALA A 36 8.58 9.15 -2.43
C ALA A 36 8.40 9.98 -1.14
N GLU A 37 7.88 9.38 -0.06
CA GLU A 37 7.84 9.98 1.29
C GLU A 37 9.15 9.80 2.07
N GLY A 38 10.13 9.06 1.54
CA GLY A 38 11.33 8.66 2.28
C GLY A 38 11.10 7.52 3.27
N ASN A 39 9.94 6.87 3.22
CA ASN A 39 9.58 5.74 4.08
C ASN A 39 10.04 4.40 3.47
N SER A 40 10.22 3.40 4.33
CA SER A 40 10.43 2.02 3.88
C SER A 40 9.21 1.52 3.09
N PRO A 41 9.40 0.85 1.92
CA PRO A 41 8.30 0.33 1.09
C PRO A 41 7.73 -0.98 1.66
N CYS A 42 7.23 -0.94 2.89
CA CYS A 42 6.76 -2.11 3.64
C CYS A 42 5.28 -2.45 3.44
N PHE A 43 4.55 -1.74 2.57
CA PHE A 43 3.13 -2.02 2.40
C PHE A 43 2.88 -3.46 1.92
N ALA A 44 1.99 -4.18 2.61
CA ALA A 44 1.58 -5.56 2.33
C ALA A 44 2.76 -6.54 2.13
N THR A 45 3.89 -6.32 2.82
CA THR A 45 4.98 -7.29 2.92
C THR A 45 4.81 -8.15 4.17
N PHE A 46 5.54 -9.27 4.28
CA PHE A 46 5.54 -10.12 5.48
C PHE A 46 5.85 -9.32 6.75
N THR A 47 6.81 -8.39 6.69
CA THR A 47 7.18 -7.47 7.77
C THR A 47 6.04 -6.56 8.23
N ALA A 48 4.99 -6.39 7.42
CA ALA A 48 3.84 -5.59 7.79
C ALA A 48 2.90 -6.26 8.80
N ILE A 49 2.94 -7.59 8.91
CA ILE A 49 2.18 -8.37 9.90
C ILE A 49 2.69 -8.06 11.31
N GLU A 50 3.99 -7.87 11.45
CA GLU A 50 4.68 -7.53 12.71
C GLU A 50 4.84 -6.02 12.91
N CYS A 51 4.20 -5.20 12.07
CA CYS A 51 4.33 -3.75 12.13
C CYS A 51 3.57 -3.16 13.33
N CYS A 52 4.35 -2.61 14.28
CA CYS A 52 3.85 -1.93 15.47
C CYS A 52 3.58 -0.42 15.27
N GLU A 53 3.74 0.12 14.05
CA GLU A 53 3.40 1.51 13.75
C GLU A 53 1.88 1.65 13.60
N HIS A 54 1.21 1.85 14.73
CA HIS A 54 -0.25 1.96 14.80
C HIS A 54 -0.79 3.21 14.10
N GLY A 55 0.03 4.27 13.96
CA GLY A 55 -0.31 5.51 13.26
C GLY A 55 -0.11 5.46 11.75
N CYS A 56 0.35 4.32 11.19
CA CYS A 56 0.56 4.19 9.76
C CYS A 56 -0.76 4.41 8.98
N ARG A 57 -0.76 5.41 8.09
CA ARG A 57 -1.90 5.73 7.21
C ARG A 57 -2.43 4.53 6.43
N TRP A 58 -1.53 3.61 6.10
CA TRP A 58 -1.79 2.44 5.26
C TRP A 58 -2.19 1.20 6.05
N ARG A 59 -2.24 1.27 7.39
CA ARG A 59 -2.40 0.10 8.26
C ARG A 59 -3.66 -0.70 7.91
N ALA A 60 -4.78 -0.02 7.70
CA ALA A 60 -6.05 -0.70 7.43
C ALA A 60 -5.99 -1.53 6.14
N GLU A 61 -5.50 -0.95 5.05
CA GLU A 61 -5.35 -1.60 3.75
C GLU A 61 -4.24 -2.65 3.78
N CYS A 62 -3.17 -2.38 4.53
CA CYS A 62 -2.05 -3.29 4.69
C CYS A 62 -2.49 -4.59 5.36
N LEU A 63 -3.32 -4.51 6.41
CA LEU A 63 -3.89 -5.69 7.07
C LEU A 63 -4.91 -6.41 6.19
N MET A 64 -5.71 -5.68 5.39
CA MET A 64 -6.65 -6.31 4.44
C MET A 64 -5.95 -7.11 3.33
N LEU A 65 -4.77 -6.67 2.90
CA LEU A 65 -4.04 -7.28 1.79
C LEU A 65 -2.98 -8.29 2.24
N ALA A 66 -2.36 -8.12 3.41
CA ALA A 66 -1.43 -9.10 3.96
C ALA A 66 -2.07 -10.48 4.19
N GLY A 67 -3.38 -10.53 4.45
CA GLY A 67 -4.14 -11.78 4.57
C GLY A 67 -4.59 -12.43 3.25
N LYS A 68 -4.27 -11.84 2.08
CA LYS A 68 -4.71 -12.30 0.75
C LYS A 68 -3.57 -12.78 -0.16
N SER A 69 -2.35 -12.95 0.36
CA SER A 69 -1.27 -13.56 -0.42
C SER A 69 -1.59 -15.04 -0.72
N PRO A 70 -1.30 -15.55 -1.93
CA PRO A 70 -1.68 -16.90 -2.38
C PRO A 70 -0.87 -18.05 -1.73
N GLN A 71 -0.45 -17.90 -0.47
CA GLN A 71 0.37 -18.88 0.24
C GLN A 71 -0.38 -19.65 1.34
N ASN A 72 -1.71 -19.52 1.44
CA ASN A 72 -2.51 -20.51 2.15
C ASN A 72 -2.93 -21.64 1.20
N ILE A 73 -1.95 -22.48 0.85
CA ILE A 73 -2.19 -23.85 0.41
C ILE A 73 -1.81 -24.71 1.62
N HIS A 74 -2.82 -25.12 2.39
CA HIS A 74 -2.74 -26.31 3.22
C HIS A 74 -3.22 -27.51 2.41
#